data_AF-A0A8T4TV54-F1
#
_entry.id   AF-A0A8T4TV54-F1
#
_cell.length_a   1.000
_cell.length_b   1.000
_cell.length_c   1.000
_cell.angle_alpha   90.00
_cell.angle_beta   90.00
_cell.angle_gamma   90.00
#
_symmetry.space_group_name_H-M   'P 1'
#
loop_
_entity.id
_entity.type
_entity.pdbx_description
1 polymer ?
#
loop_
_entity_poly.entity_id
_entity_poly.type
_entity_poly.pdbx_seq_one_letter_code
_entity_poly.pdbx_strand_id
1 'polypeptide(L)'
;MPINADIHYQKAEDEYNDASTTEEKIKALQNMISKAPSHKGAEMLRKNLKTRLAKLKSSLEKSSRKGSFQKFNFKKEGAATVALVGTVNSGKSTLLKGLTNANVLIASYPFTTKKPEFGVLDYYGVKIQLVEIPAIVNNFLNTNDGKSLLGIINSCDLVVLLFNTPSDKKILDVELFDIKVKKIIYIEHENIKDKIWKNLDLIKIYTKEPGKPKAYPPVALDKGNTVRDLGLKVHKDFIKNFDYSIVNGNSAKFKNMRCGLKHVLKDDDIVEFHIKK
;
A
#
# COMPACT_ATOMS: atom_id res chain seq x y z
N MET A 1 -42.33 -6.79 41.63
CA MET A 1 -43.39 -6.64 40.60
C MET A 1 -42.86 -7.22 39.29
N PRO A 2 -43.64 -8.02 38.56
CA PRO A 2 -43.22 -8.52 37.25
C PRO A 2 -43.01 -7.34 36.30
N ILE A 3 -41.87 -7.35 35.60
CA ILE A 3 -41.51 -6.32 34.62
C ILE A 3 -42.32 -6.63 33.36
N ASN A 4 -43.44 -5.94 33.15
CA ASN A 4 -44.16 -6.03 31.89
C ASN A 4 -43.37 -5.19 30.87
N ALA A 5 -42.48 -5.84 30.13
CA ALA A 5 -41.64 -5.17 29.14
C ALA A 5 -42.51 -4.72 27.95
N ASP A 6 -42.28 -3.49 27.49
CA ASP A 6 -42.96 -2.89 26.33
C ASP A 6 -42.77 -3.76 25.07
N ILE A 7 -43.75 -3.79 24.16
CA ILE A 7 -43.71 -4.52 22.86
C ILE A 7 -42.44 -4.14 22.09
N HIS A 8 -42.01 -2.88 22.19
CA HIS A 8 -40.79 -2.39 21.59
C HIS A 8 -39.51 -3.00 22.19
N TYR A 9 -39.52 -3.38 23.47
CA TYR A 9 -38.40 -4.08 24.10
C TYR A 9 -38.35 -5.54 23.67
N GLN A 10 -39.48 -6.22 23.63
CA GLN A 10 -39.58 -7.62 23.19
C GLN A 10 -39.06 -7.79 21.76
N LYS A 11 -39.45 -6.89 20.85
CA LYS A 11 -38.93 -6.89 19.48
C LYS A 11 -37.41 -6.71 19.41
N ALA A 12 -36.84 -5.84 20.25
CA ALA A 12 -35.39 -5.65 20.33
C ALA A 12 -34.67 -6.85 20.95
N GLU A 13 -35.36 -7.62 21.81
CA GLU A 13 -34.87 -8.87 22.38
C GLU A 13 -34.85 -10.00 21.35
N ASP A 14 -35.89 -10.12 20.52
CA ASP A 14 -35.93 -11.06 19.39
C ASP A 14 -34.81 -10.76 18.39
N GLU A 15 -34.63 -9.48 18.02
CA GLU A 15 -33.51 -9.03 17.17
C GLU A 15 -32.13 -9.41 17.74
N TYR A 16 -31.97 -9.43 19.07
CA TYR A 16 -30.73 -9.85 19.71
C TYR A 16 -30.53 -11.37 19.66
N ASN A 17 -31.60 -12.14 19.78
CA ASN A 17 -31.57 -13.61 19.73
C ASN A 17 -31.30 -14.11 18.30
N ASP A 18 -31.87 -13.45 17.30
CA ASP A 18 -31.71 -13.78 15.88
C ASP A 18 -30.36 -13.31 15.29
N ALA A 19 -29.69 -12.36 15.96
CA ALA A 19 -28.41 -11.84 15.51
C ALA A 19 -27.34 -12.94 15.45
N SER A 20 -26.74 -13.11 14.27
CA SER A 20 -25.74 -14.17 14.01
C SER A 20 -24.32 -13.68 14.25
N THR A 21 -24.07 -12.37 14.07
CA THR A 21 -22.74 -11.77 14.23
C THR A 21 -22.60 -10.96 15.52
N THR A 22 -21.37 -10.79 16.00
CA THR A 22 -21.06 -9.99 17.19
C THR A 22 -21.46 -8.51 17.02
N GLU A 23 -21.35 -7.98 15.80
CA GLU A 23 -21.73 -6.59 15.49
C GLU A 23 -23.25 -6.39 15.53
N GLU A 24 -24.01 -7.32 14.96
CA GLU A 24 -25.48 -7.34 15.05
C GLU A 24 -25.93 -7.45 16.51
N LYS A 25 -25.30 -8.33 17.31
CA LYS A 25 -25.58 -8.47 18.75
C LYS A 25 -25.31 -7.19 19.53
N ILE A 26 -24.27 -6.43 19.18
CA ILE A 26 -23.96 -5.13 19.80
C ILE A 26 -25.04 -4.11 19.44
N LYS A 27 -25.45 -4.03 18.18
CA LYS A 27 -26.49 -3.12 17.70
C LYS A 27 -27.85 -3.41 18.35
N ALA A 28 -28.23 -4.68 18.42
CA ALA A 28 -29.45 -5.13 19.08
C ALA A 28 -29.43 -4.81 20.59
N LEU A 29 -28.30 -5.05 21.29
CA LEU A 29 -28.17 -4.67 22.71
C LEU A 29 -28.26 -3.16 22.95
N GLN A 30 -27.74 -2.32 22.05
CA GLN A 30 -27.90 -0.87 22.15
C GLN A 30 -29.37 -0.46 22.00
N ASN A 31 -30.09 -1.10 21.09
CA ASN A 31 -31.53 -0.92 20.90
C ASN A 31 -32.31 -1.34 22.16
N MET A 32 -32.02 -2.52 22.72
CA MET A 32 -32.61 -3.00 23.97
C MET A 32 -32.36 -2.04 25.15
N ILE A 33 -31.16 -1.48 25.29
CA ILE A 33 -30.83 -0.51 26.37
C ILE A 33 -31.63 0.79 26.21
N SER A 34 -31.86 1.23 24.97
CA SER A 34 -32.66 2.41 24.65
C SER A 34 -34.14 2.19 25.01
N LYS A 35 -34.68 1.03 24.68
CA LYS A 35 -36.09 0.65 24.91
C LYS A 35 -36.38 0.07 26.30
N ALA A 36 -35.37 -0.18 27.11
CA ALA A 36 -35.54 -0.71 28.46
C ALA A 36 -36.30 0.29 29.38
N PRO A 37 -37.14 -0.19 30.32
CA PRO A 37 -37.83 0.67 31.29
C PRO A 37 -36.85 1.40 32.23
N SER A 38 -37.16 2.64 32.64
CA SER A 38 -36.27 3.53 33.43
C SER A 38 -36.63 3.64 34.92
N HIS A 39 -37.60 2.88 35.39
CA HIS A 39 -38.04 2.90 36.79
C HIS A 39 -37.16 2.01 37.70
N LYS A 40 -37.25 2.21 39.02
CA LYS A 40 -36.42 1.56 40.06
C LYS A 40 -36.39 0.02 39.98
N GLY A 41 -37.51 -0.60 39.57
CA GLY A 41 -37.60 -2.05 39.38
C GLY A 41 -36.82 -2.61 38.17
N ALA A 42 -36.45 -1.77 37.20
CA ALA A 42 -35.72 -2.16 35.99
C ALA A 42 -34.21 -1.80 36.05
N GLU A 43 -33.73 -1.28 37.19
CA GLU A 43 -32.34 -0.84 37.35
C GLU A 43 -31.35 -2.01 37.18
N MET A 44 -31.68 -3.18 37.76
CA MET A 44 -30.90 -4.41 37.63
C MET A 44 -30.83 -4.88 36.17
N LEU A 45 -31.94 -4.81 35.43
CA LEU A 45 -32.01 -5.18 34.03
C LEU A 45 -31.10 -4.29 33.17
N ARG A 46 -31.18 -2.96 33.33
CA ARG A 46 -30.33 -2.02 32.60
C ARG A 46 -28.85 -2.21 32.91
N LYS A 47 -28.52 -2.48 34.18
CA LYS A 47 -27.14 -2.79 34.60
C LYS A 47 -26.63 -4.06 33.91
N ASN A 48 -27.46 -5.11 33.83
CA ASN A 48 -27.12 -6.34 33.13
C ASN A 48 -26.91 -6.11 31.62
N LEU A 49 -27.80 -5.37 30.96
CA LEU A 49 -27.67 -5.06 29.53
C LEU A 49 -26.39 -4.25 29.24
N LYS A 50 -26.10 -3.21 30.03
CA LYS A 50 -24.86 -2.41 29.92
C LYS A 50 -23.61 -3.26 30.14
N THR A 51 -23.65 -4.18 31.11
CA THR A 51 -22.53 -5.09 31.39
C THR A 51 -22.30 -6.06 30.24
N ARG A 52 -23.37 -6.63 29.65
CA ARG A 52 -23.30 -7.49 28.46
C ARG A 52 -22.73 -6.73 27.26
N LEU A 53 -23.18 -5.50 27.03
CA LEU A 53 -22.66 -4.63 25.97
C LEU A 53 -21.16 -4.35 26.16
N ALA A 54 -20.72 -4.02 27.38
CA ALA A 54 -19.31 -3.77 27.69
C ALA A 54 -18.45 -5.03 27.48
N LYS A 55 -18.95 -6.21 27.87
CA LYS A 55 -18.28 -7.49 27.61
C LYS A 55 -18.14 -7.79 26.12
N LEU A 56 -19.19 -7.60 25.32
CA LEU A 56 -19.13 -7.85 23.88
C LEU A 56 -18.22 -6.84 23.16
N LYS A 57 -18.29 -5.55 23.50
CA LYS A 57 -17.36 -4.52 22.98
C LYS A 57 -15.91 -4.83 23.35
N SER A 58 -15.63 -5.18 24.60
CA SER A 58 -14.27 -5.55 25.02
C SER A 58 -13.80 -6.87 24.43
N SER A 59 -14.69 -7.81 24.12
CA SER A 59 -14.35 -9.04 23.40
C SER A 59 -14.00 -8.76 21.94
N LEU A 60 -14.73 -7.88 21.27
CA LEU A 60 -14.44 -7.40 19.92
C LEU A 60 -13.07 -6.68 19.87
N GLU A 61 -12.82 -5.82 20.86
CA GLU A 61 -11.53 -5.13 21.03
C GLU A 61 -10.39 -6.10 21.39
N LYS A 62 -10.65 -7.15 22.18
CA LYS A 62 -9.66 -8.18 22.53
C LYS A 62 -9.37 -9.12 21.37
N SER A 63 -10.34 -9.47 20.53
CA SER A 63 -10.08 -10.16 19.26
C SER A 63 -9.24 -9.30 18.31
N SER A 64 -9.44 -7.98 18.30
CA SER A 64 -8.56 -7.07 17.54
C SER A 64 -7.16 -6.88 18.16
N ARG A 65 -6.99 -7.11 19.47
CA ARG A 65 -5.69 -7.03 20.17
C ARG A 65 -4.94 -8.36 20.25
N LYS A 66 -5.61 -9.52 20.10
CA LYS A 66 -5.01 -10.86 20.08
C LYS A 66 -4.58 -11.32 18.69
N GLY A 67 -4.99 -10.64 17.63
CA GLY A 67 -4.21 -10.66 16.40
C GLY A 67 -2.88 -9.99 16.70
N SER A 68 -1.79 -10.76 16.73
CA SER A 68 -0.45 -10.18 16.59
C SER A 68 -0.54 -9.09 15.52
N PHE A 69 0.01 -7.89 15.76
CA PHE A 69 0.20 -6.89 14.71
C PHE A 69 1.14 -7.51 13.66
N GLN A 70 0.59 -8.34 12.78
CA GLN A 70 1.33 -9.01 11.74
C GLN A 70 1.68 -7.89 10.78
N LYS A 71 2.97 -7.59 10.66
CA LYS A 71 3.47 -6.72 9.61
C LYS A 71 2.85 -7.20 8.30
N PHE A 72 2.01 -6.36 7.70
CA PHE A 72 1.42 -6.64 6.40
C PHE A 72 2.55 -6.78 5.38
N ASN A 73 2.82 -8.02 4.97
CA ASN A 73 3.76 -8.34 3.90
C ASN A 73 2.95 -8.65 2.65
N PHE A 74 2.74 -7.66 1.78
CA PHE A 74 2.35 -7.95 0.40
C PHE A 74 3.62 -8.19 -0.42
N LYS A 75 3.48 -9.02 -1.47
CA LYS A 75 4.60 -9.33 -2.35
C LYS A 75 4.87 -8.11 -3.24
N LYS A 76 6.06 -7.52 -3.07
CA LYS A 76 6.56 -6.49 -4.00
C LYS A 76 6.80 -7.11 -5.37
N GLU A 77 6.37 -6.40 -6.40
CA GLU A 77 6.56 -6.81 -7.79
C GLU A 77 7.19 -5.69 -8.62
N GLY A 78 7.96 -6.08 -9.63
CA GLY A 78 8.64 -5.13 -10.51
C GLY A 78 9.85 -4.45 -9.87
N ALA A 79 10.20 -3.28 -10.39
CA ALA A 79 11.37 -2.50 -9.97
C ALA A 79 11.13 -1.67 -8.71
N ALA A 80 9.89 -1.23 -8.48
CA ALA A 80 9.49 -0.43 -7.32
C ALA A 80 7.99 -0.54 -7.06
N THR A 81 7.58 -0.21 -5.85
CA THR A 81 6.17 -0.11 -5.44
C THR A 81 5.78 1.33 -5.09
N VAL A 82 4.65 1.81 -5.60
CA VAL A 82 4.13 3.17 -5.41
C VAL A 82 2.73 3.11 -4.79
N ALA A 83 2.50 3.84 -3.69
CA ALA A 83 1.16 4.01 -3.12
C ALA A 83 0.46 5.24 -3.71
N LEU A 84 -0.77 5.08 -4.19
CA LEU A 84 -1.69 6.17 -4.55
C LEU A 84 -2.61 6.43 -3.37
N VAL A 85 -2.50 7.63 -2.79
CA VAL A 85 -3.20 8.01 -1.57
C VAL A 85 -3.90 9.36 -1.78
N GLY A 86 -5.07 9.54 -1.20
CA GLY A 86 -5.88 10.74 -1.45
C GLY A 86 -7.27 10.64 -0.84
N THR A 87 -7.98 11.75 -0.78
CA THR A 87 -9.35 11.84 -0.24
C THR A 87 -10.39 11.24 -1.19
N VAL A 88 -11.65 11.19 -0.77
CA VAL A 88 -12.75 10.71 -1.62
C VAL A 88 -12.84 11.56 -2.89
N ASN A 89 -13.10 10.92 -4.04
CA ASN A 89 -13.19 11.57 -5.36
C ASN A 89 -11.91 12.26 -5.86
N SER A 90 -10.75 12.00 -5.25
CA SER A 90 -9.46 12.53 -5.73
C SER A 90 -8.94 11.91 -7.04
N GLY A 91 -9.72 11.02 -7.67
CA GLY A 91 -9.37 10.39 -8.95
C GLY A 91 -8.40 9.21 -8.87
N LYS A 92 -8.09 8.68 -7.67
CA LYS A 92 -7.15 7.55 -7.48
C LYS A 92 -7.45 6.34 -8.37
N SER A 93 -8.68 5.83 -8.35
CA SER A 93 -9.02 4.62 -9.10
C SER A 93 -9.02 4.85 -10.60
N THR A 94 -9.42 6.06 -11.03
CA THR A 94 -9.29 6.48 -12.43
C THR A 94 -7.82 6.54 -12.85
N LEU A 95 -6.97 7.09 -11.99
CA LEU A 95 -5.53 7.16 -12.24
C LEU A 95 -4.90 5.77 -12.29
N LEU A 96 -5.20 4.88 -11.33
CA LEU A 96 -4.70 3.52 -11.31
C LEU A 96 -5.04 2.84 -12.64
N LYS A 97 -6.33 2.85 -13.03
CA LYS A 97 -6.78 2.26 -14.30
C LYS A 97 -6.10 2.89 -15.51
N GLY A 98 -5.96 4.21 -15.56
CA GLY A 98 -5.32 4.91 -16.68
C GLY A 98 -3.80 4.69 -16.79
N LEU A 99 -3.12 4.45 -15.67
CA LEU A 99 -1.68 4.16 -15.65
C LEU A 99 -1.34 2.69 -15.88
N THR A 100 -2.30 1.79 -15.67
CA THR A 100 -2.07 0.35 -15.71
C THR A 100 -2.59 -0.25 -17.00
N ASN A 101 -1.85 -1.20 -17.56
CA ASN A 101 -2.36 -1.99 -18.68
C ASN A 101 -3.38 -3.00 -18.15
N ALA A 102 -4.67 -2.63 -18.16
CA ALA A 102 -5.95 -3.38 -18.00
C ALA A 102 -6.08 -4.54 -16.97
N ASN A 103 -5.03 -5.28 -16.65
CA ASN A 103 -5.02 -6.41 -15.74
C ASN A 103 -4.71 -5.93 -14.31
N VAL A 104 -5.69 -5.29 -13.69
CA VAL A 104 -5.71 -5.00 -12.24
C VAL A 104 -5.75 -6.35 -11.51
N LEU A 105 -4.68 -6.71 -10.81
CA LEU A 105 -4.68 -7.90 -9.96
C LEU A 105 -5.36 -7.52 -8.63
N ILE A 106 -6.64 -7.89 -8.48
CA ILE A 106 -7.36 -7.68 -7.23
C ILE A 106 -6.87 -8.74 -6.23
N ALA A 107 -6.01 -8.34 -5.29
CA ALA A 107 -5.67 -9.15 -4.13
C ALA A 107 -6.62 -8.81 -2.97
N SER A 108 -7.22 -9.83 -2.37
CA SER A 108 -8.03 -9.66 -1.17
C SER A 108 -7.19 -9.93 0.07
N TYR A 109 -7.16 -8.95 0.99
CA TYR A 109 -6.39 -9.05 2.23
C TYR A 109 -7.32 -9.36 3.40
N PRO A 110 -7.00 -10.37 4.21
CA PRO A 110 -7.74 -10.61 5.43
C PRO A 110 -7.55 -9.41 6.37
N PHE A 111 -8.57 -9.10 7.15
CA PHE A 111 -8.55 -8.08 8.21
C PHE A 111 -8.72 -6.60 7.80
N THR A 112 -8.99 -6.28 6.54
CA THR A 112 -9.44 -4.93 6.16
C THR A 112 -10.84 -4.93 5.55
N THR A 113 -11.72 -4.04 6.01
CA THR A 113 -13.07 -3.88 5.40
C THR A 113 -12.99 -3.16 4.05
N LYS A 114 -11.93 -2.37 3.84
CA LYS A 114 -11.60 -1.72 2.56
C LYS A 114 -10.34 -2.36 1.96
N LYS A 115 -10.48 -2.99 0.79
CA LYS A 115 -9.38 -3.69 0.12
C LYS A 115 -8.56 -2.69 -0.71
N PRO A 116 -7.23 -2.65 -0.58
CA PRO A 116 -6.37 -1.93 -1.52
C PRO A 116 -6.40 -2.61 -2.90
N GLU A 117 -6.32 -1.81 -3.97
CA GLU A 117 -6.27 -2.30 -5.36
C GLU A 117 -4.86 -2.21 -5.91
N PHE A 118 -4.45 -3.16 -6.76
CA PHE A 118 -3.10 -3.24 -7.31
C PHE A 118 -3.13 -3.18 -8.83
N GLY A 119 -2.15 -2.50 -9.39
CA GLY A 119 -1.92 -2.48 -10.82
C GLY A 119 -0.43 -2.39 -11.16
N VAL A 120 -0.10 -2.59 -12.43
CA VAL A 120 1.28 -2.48 -12.91
C VAL A 120 1.36 -1.38 -13.95
N LEU A 121 2.17 -0.37 -13.65
CA LEU A 121 2.61 0.65 -14.59
C LEU A 121 3.81 0.11 -15.39
N ASP A 122 3.70 0.11 -16.71
CA ASP A 122 4.82 -0.18 -17.61
C ASP A 122 5.51 1.13 -18.02
N TYR A 123 6.76 1.31 -17.60
CA TYR A 123 7.61 2.44 -17.99
C TYR A 123 8.79 1.95 -18.84
N TYR A 124 8.65 2.01 -20.16
CA TYR A 124 9.65 1.50 -21.13
C TYR A 124 10.05 0.03 -20.90
N GLY A 125 9.09 -0.82 -20.53
CA GLY A 125 9.29 -2.23 -20.19
C GLY A 125 9.67 -2.48 -18.73
N VAL A 126 9.99 -1.43 -17.96
CA VAL A 126 10.19 -1.53 -16.52
C VAL A 126 8.83 -1.53 -15.82
N LYS A 127 8.53 -2.62 -15.13
CA LYS A 127 7.29 -2.76 -14.35
C LYS A 127 7.42 -2.05 -13.01
N ILE A 128 6.46 -1.19 -12.69
CA ILE A 128 6.29 -0.53 -11.39
C ILE A 128 4.94 -0.94 -10.83
N GLN A 129 4.93 -1.47 -9.61
CA GLN A 129 3.70 -1.86 -8.93
C GLN A 129 3.03 -0.61 -8.34
N LEU A 130 1.78 -0.38 -8.70
CA LEU A 130 0.93 0.66 -8.12
C LEU A 130 -0.03 0.02 -7.12
N VAL A 131 -0.22 0.68 -5.99
CA VAL A 131 -1.12 0.26 -4.92
C VAL A 131 -2.06 1.42 -4.59
N GLU A 132 -3.33 1.29 -4.92
CA GLU A 132 -4.34 2.24 -4.49
C GLU A 132 -4.74 1.95 -3.05
N ILE A 133 -4.50 2.95 -2.20
CA ILE A 133 -4.97 2.93 -0.82
C ILE A 133 -6.40 3.46 -0.79
N PRO A 134 -7.33 2.78 -0.07
CA PRO A 134 -8.67 3.29 0.17
C PRO A 134 -8.66 4.74 0.64
N ALA A 135 -9.66 5.51 0.24
CA ALA A 135 -9.71 6.94 0.49
C ALA A 135 -9.47 7.30 1.96
N ILE A 136 -8.53 8.22 2.18
CA ILE A 136 -8.23 8.76 3.50
C ILE A 136 -9.30 9.78 3.87
N VAL A 137 -9.80 9.65 5.09
CA VAL A 137 -10.80 10.53 5.71
C VAL A 137 -10.27 10.94 7.09
N ASN A 138 -10.92 11.91 7.73
CA ASN A 138 -10.54 12.31 9.09
C ASN A 138 -10.60 11.11 10.05
N ASN A 139 -9.62 11.03 10.95
CA ASN A 139 -9.39 9.93 11.88
C ASN A 139 -9.12 8.58 11.21
N PHE A 140 -8.62 8.56 9.98
CA PHE A 140 -8.30 7.31 9.27
C PHE A 140 -7.29 6.47 10.06
N LEU A 141 -6.18 7.06 10.53
CA LEU A 141 -5.17 6.32 11.30
C LEU A 141 -5.66 5.81 12.66
N ASN A 142 -6.74 6.38 13.20
CA ASN A 142 -7.33 5.94 14.47
C ASN A 142 -8.18 4.67 14.30
N THR A 143 -8.51 4.29 13.07
CA THR A 143 -9.23 3.05 12.77
C THR A 143 -8.28 1.84 12.70
N ASN A 144 -8.80 0.64 12.99
CA ASN A 144 -8.03 -0.61 12.84
C ASN A 144 -7.61 -0.85 11.38
N ASP A 145 -8.47 -0.47 10.42
CA ASP A 145 -8.19 -0.53 8.99
C ASP A 145 -7.06 0.44 8.61
N GLY A 146 -7.07 1.67 9.12
CA GLY A 146 -6.04 2.67 8.83
C GLY A 146 -4.65 2.28 9.32
N LYS A 147 -4.55 1.69 10.52
CA LYS A 147 -3.27 1.15 11.04
C LYS A 147 -2.72 0.02 10.18
N SER A 148 -3.60 -0.84 9.66
CA SER A 148 -3.24 -1.94 8.77
C SER A 148 -2.72 -1.42 7.42
N LEU A 149 -3.43 -0.47 6.82
CA LEU A 149 -3.06 0.19 5.56
C LEU A 149 -1.79 1.03 5.69
N LEU A 150 -1.51 1.59 6.88
CA LEU A 150 -0.25 2.30 7.16
C LEU A 150 0.98 1.38 6.98
N GLY A 151 0.86 0.09 7.31
CA GLY A 151 1.92 -0.89 7.05
C GLY A 151 2.24 -1.02 5.55
N ILE A 152 1.21 -0.99 4.70
CA ILE A 152 1.35 -1.02 3.24
C ILE A 152 2.03 0.27 2.76
N ILE A 153 1.52 1.44 3.17
CA ILE A 153 2.07 2.76 2.82
C ILE A 153 3.57 2.83 3.16
N ASN A 154 3.95 2.46 4.39
CA ASN A 154 5.33 2.50 4.87
C ASN A 154 6.29 1.55 4.13
N SER A 155 5.76 0.51 3.48
CA SER A 155 6.58 -0.42 2.72
C SER A 155 6.83 0.03 1.28
N CYS A 156 6.08 1.01 0.77
CA CYS A 156 6.21 1.52 -0.59
C CYS A 156 7.48 2.36 -0.76
N ASP A 157 7.99 2.39 -1.99
CA ASP A 157 9.19 3.15 -2.36
C ASP A 157 8.86 4.62 -2.66
N LEU A 158 7.61 4.91 -3.03
CA LEU A 158 7.08 6.26 -3.23
C LEU A 158 5.61 6.32 -2.82
N VAL A 159 5.20 7.42 -2.20
CA VAL A 159 3.79 7.75 -1.96
C VAL A 159 3.40 8.97 -2.79
N VAL A 160 2.34 8.82 -3.58
CA VAL A 160 1.74 9.88 -4.37
C VAL A 160 0.47 10.34 -3.68
N LEU A 161 0.45 11.61 -3.25
CA LEU A 161 -0.69 12.26 -2.64
C LEU A 161 -1.51 13.01 -3.70
N LEU A 162 -2.74 12.55 -3.89
CA LEU A 162 -3.74 13.15 -4.78
C LEU A 162 -4.76 13.95 -3.97
N PHE A 163 -5.00 15.18 -4.39
CA PHE A 163 -5.97 16.09 -3.80
C PHE A 163 -6.59 16.96 -4.91
N ASN A 164 -7.85 17.37 -4.74
CA ASN A 164 -8.51 18.27 -5.69
C ASN A 164 -8.67 19.68 -5.10
N THR A 165 -8.77 19.79 -3.78
CA THR A 165 -8.96 21.07 -3.08
C THR A 165 -7.87 21.31 -2.03
N PRO A 166 -7.63 22.57 -1.63
CA PRO A 166 -6.73 22.87 -0.50
C PRO A 166 -7.16 22.18 0.81
N SER A 167 -8.45 21.95 1.01
CA SER A 167 -8.98 21.24 2.18
C SER A 167 -8.59 19.77 2.17
N ASP A 168 -8.63 19.10 1.01
CA ASP A 168 -8.18 17.72 0.86
C ASP A 168 -6.70 17.57 1.23
N LYS A 169 -5.87 18.51 0.76
CA LYS A 169 -4.45 18.53 1.09
C LYS A 169 -4.23 18.58 2.61
N LYS A 170 -4.94 19.46 3.31
CA LYS A 170 -4.85 19.57 4.79
C LYS A 170 -5.20 18.26 5.50
N ILE A 171 -6.22 17.53 5.03
CA ILE A 171 -6.59 16.23 5.60
C ILE A 171 -5.44 15.24 5.44
N LEU A 172 -4.84 15.16 4.25
CA LEU A 172 -3.71 14.27 3.99
C LEU A 172 -2.50 14.64 4.84
N ASP A 173 -2.19 15.93 4.95
CA ASP A 173 -1.06 16.42 5.73
C ASP A 173 -1.20 16.05 7.22
N VAL A 174 -2.41 16.17 7.77
CA VAL A 174 -2.71 15.80 9.17
C VAL A 174 -2.67 14.29 9.37
N GLU A 175 -3.36 13.53 8.52
CA GLU A 175 -3.47 12.07 8.67
C GLU A 175 -2.17 11.35 8.35
N LEU A 176 -1.29 11.93 7.54
CA LEU A 176 -0.04 11.29 7.10
C LEU A 176 1.21 11.97 7.66
N PHE A 177 1.08 12.86 8.65
CA PHE A 177 2.19 13.64 9.17
C PHE A 177 3.39 12.80 9.65
N ASP A 178 3.14 11.67 10.31
CA ASP A 178 4.19 10.84 10.94
C ASP A 178 4.46 9.54 10.15
N ILE A 179 4.10 9.47 8.87
CA ILE A 179 4.39 8.26 8.09
C ILE A 179 5.88 8.15 7.78
N LYS A 180 6.39 6.91 7.85
CA LYS A 180 7.81 6.60 7.60
C LYS A 180 7.93 5.96 6.23
N VAL A 181 8.14 6.79 5.22
CA VAL A 181 8.26 6.37 3.83
C VAL A 181 9.53 6.93 3.21
N LYS A 182 10.02 6.28 2.16
CA LYS A 182 11.24 6.72 1.47
C LYS A 182 11.06 8.10 0.82
N LYS A 183 9.89 8.33 0.20
CA LYS A 183 9.59 9.58 -0.51
C LYS A 183 8.09 9.80 -0.62
N ILE A 184 7.68 11.07 -0.52
CA ILE A 184 6.30 11.53 -0.71
C ILE A 184 6.32 12.63 -1.75
N ILE A 185 5.36 12.61 -2.66
CA ILE A 185 5.13 13.70 -3.61
C ILE A 185 3.64 14.04 -3.70
N TYR A 186 3.37 15.32 -3.88
CA TYR A 186 2.06 15.84 -4.24
C TYR A 186 2.02 15.97 -5.75
N ILE A 187 0.99 15.39 -6.38
CA ILE A 187 0.87 15.46 -7.84
C ILE A 187 -0.54 15.88 -8.24
N GLU A 188 -0.60 16.89 -9.09
CA GLU A 188 -1.77 17.25 -9.90
C GLU A 188 -1.86 16.34 -11.13
N HIS A 189 -3.07 16.17 -11.69
CA HIS A 189 -3.44 15.14 -12.68
C HIS A 189 -2.63 15.05 -13.99
N GLU A 190 -1.61 15.89 -14.19
CA GLU A 190 -0.78 15.95 -15.41
C GLU A 190 0.61 15.31 -15.25
N ASN A 191 1.06 14.61 -16.31
CA ASN A 191 2.39 14.00 -16.43
C ASN A 191 2.78 13.07 -15.27
N ILE A 192 1.79 12.37 -14.70
CA ILE A 192 1.96 11.55 -13.50
C ILE A 192 2.98 10.44 -13.71
N LYS A 193 2.94 9.76 -14.86
CA LYS A 193 3.85 8.65 -15.18
C LYS A 193 5.32 9.08 -15.09
N ASP A 194 5.67 10.21 -15.71
CA ASP A 194 7.04 10.73 -15.70
C ASP A 194 7.43 11.29 -14.33
N LYS A 195 6.48 11.91 -13.61
CA LYS A 195 6.70 12.38 -12.24
C LYS A 195 6.98 11.21 -11.30
N ILE A 196 6.25 10.10 -11.41
CA ILE A 196 6.50 8.88 -10.64
C ILE A 196 7.92 8.37 -10.94
N TRP A 197 8.25 8.17 -12.22
CA TRP A 197 9.57 7.67 -12.61
C TRP A 197 10.72 8.52 -12.07
N LYS A 198 10.65 9.84 -12.29
CA LYS A 198 11.68 10.79 -11.83
C LYS A 198 11.85 10.76 -10.31
N ASN A 199 10.79 10.50 -9.56
CA ASN A 199 10.85 10.49 -8.10
C ASN A 199 11.25 9.15 -7.51
N LEU A 200 11.18 8.05 -8.26
CA LEU A 200 11.67 6.75 -7.78
C LEU A 200 13.21 6.67 -7.66
N ASP A 201 13.93 7.67 -8.19
CA ASP A 201 15.40 7.71 -8.19
C ASP A 201 16.03 6.45 -8.85
N LEU A 202 15.31 5.89 -9.82
CA LEU A 202 15.74 4.74 -10.63
C LEU A 202 16.44 5.18 -11.91
N ILE A 203 17.35 4.33 -12.39
CA ILE A 203 18.04 4.45 -13.67
C ILE A 203 17.76 3.20 -14.52
N LYS A 204 17.56 3.39 -15.83
CA LYS A 204 17.34 2.34 -16.83
C LYS A 204 18.70 1.98 -17.43
N ILE A 205 19.13 0.74 -17.22
CA ILE A 205 20.38 0.25 -17.80
C ILE A 205 20.06 -0.83 -18.83
N TYR A 206 20.59 -0.66 -20.04
CA TYR A 206 20.45 -1.65 -21.09
C TYR A 206 21.62 -2.62 -21.03
N THR A 207 21.35 -3.91 -21.01
CA THR A 207 22.39 -4.92 -21.15
C THR A 207 22.56 -5.31 -22.62
N LYS A 208 23.75 -5.77 -22.98
CA LYS A 208 24.07 -6.21 -24.32
C LYS A 208 25.02 -7.41 -24.26
N GLU A 209 24.82 -8.38 -25.14
CA GLU A 209 25.82 -9.42 -25.39
C GLU A 209 26.83 -8.96 -26.45
N PRO A 210 28.09 -9.42 -26.39
CA PRO A 210 29.09 -9.09 -27.40
C PRO A 210 28.60 -9.38 -28.83
N GLY A 211 28.65 -8.36 -29.68
CA GLY A 211 28.22 -8.43 -31.08
C GLY A 211 26.70 -8.39 -31.33
N LYS A 212 25.86 -8.35 -30.29
CA LYS A 212 24.38 -8.30 -30.43
C LYS A 212 23.81 -6.91 -30.15
N PRO A 213 22.58 -6.60 -30.59
CA PRO A 213 21.90 -5.38 -30.15
C PRO A 213 21.65 -5.39 -28.64
N LYS A 214 21.36 -4.21 -28.08
CA LYS A 214 20.95 -4.10 -26.68
C LYS A 214 19.64 -4.84 -26.41
N ALA A 215 19.54 -5.46 -25.24
CA ALA A 215 18.38 -6.20 -24.80
C ALA A 215 17.26 -5.27 -24.30
N TYR A 216 16.03 -5.75 -24.41
CA TYR A 216 14.82 -5.14 -23.85
C TYR A 216 14.04 -6.19 -23.04
N PRO A 217 13.35 -5.80 -21.96
CA PRO A 217 13.33 -4.45 -21.36
C PRO A 217 14.67 -4.09 -20.67
N PRO A 218 14.94 -2.80 -20.40
CA PRO A 218 16.10 -2.41 -19.60
C PRO A 218 15.98 -2.92 -18.16
N VAL A 219 17.12 -3.06 -17.50
CA VAL A 219 17.21 -3.35 -16.07
C VAL A 219 17.13 -2.05 -15.30
N ALA A 220 16.12 -1.91 -14.45
CA ALA A 220 16.05 -0.76 -13.54
C ALA A 220 16.98 -0.97 -12.35
N LEU A 221 17.75 0.06 -11.98
CA LEU A 221 18.64 0.07 -10.81
C LEU A 221 18.43 1.35 -10.00
N ASP A 222 18.84 1.35 -8.74
CA ASP A 222 18.85 2.58 -7.95
C ASP A 222 19.98 3.49 -8.44
N LYS A 223 19.74 4.80 -8.46
CA LYS A 223 20.78 5.77 -8.80
C LYS A 223 21.99 5.61 -7.88
N GLY A 224 23.18 5.57 -8.47
CA GLY A 224 24.44 5.32 -7.75
C GLY A 224 24.87 3.85 -7.73
N ASN A 225 24.03 2.94 -8.21
CA ASN A 225 24.43 1.54 -8.43
C ASN A 225 25.53 1.42 -9.49
N THR A 226 26.28 0.33 -9.39
CA THR A 226 27.48 0.05 -10.17
C THR A 226 27.29 -1.08 -11.17
N VAL A 227 28.29 -1.30 -12.03
CA VAL A 227 28.36 -2.49 -12.91
C VAL A 227 28.21 -3.79 -12.12
N ARG A 228 28.73 -3.86 -10.88
CA ARG A 228 28.54 -5.02 -10.00
C ARG A 228 27.07 -5.26 -9.67
N ASP A 229 26.36 -4.21 -9.29
CA ASP A 229 24.95 -4.30 -8.88
C ASP A 229 24.08 -4.71 -10.05
N LEU A 230 24.36 -4.19 -11.25
CA LEU A 230 23.76 -4.66 -12.49
C LEU A 230 23.98 -6.16 -12.71
N GLY A 231 25.24 -6.61 -12.62
CA GLY A 231 25.57 -8.01 -12.84
C GLY A 231 24.84 -8.92 -11.85
N LEU A 232 24.80 -8.56 -10.57
CA LEU A 232 24.06 -9.30 -9.55
C LEU A 232 22.55 -9.33 -9.80
N LYS A 233 21.98 -8.23 -10.31
CA LYS A 233 20.55 -8.14 -10.62
C LYS A 233 20.16 -8.98 -11.83
N VAL A 234 21.05 -9.13 -12.80
CA VAL A 234 20.82 -9.98 -13.98
C VAL A 234 21.09 -11.44 -13.65
N HIS A 235 22.31 -11.79 -13.25
CA HIS A 235 22.68 -13.15 -12.85
C HIS A 235 24.01 -13.19 -12.10
N LYS A 236 24.09 -13.96 -11.01
CA LYS A 236 25.31 -14.05 -10.16
C LYS A 236 26.58 -14.45 -10.92
N ASP A 237 26.44 -15.18 -12.02
CA ASP A 237 27.59 -15.67 -12.80
C ASP A 237 28.35 -14.56 -13.53
N PHE A 238 27.69 -13.43 -13.86
CA PHE A 238 28.38 -12.25 -14.41
C PHE A 238 29.46 -11.72 -13.48
N ILE A 239 29.30 -11.93 -12.17
CA ILE A 239 30.26 -11.49 -11.16
C ILE A 239 31.35 -12.53 -10.91
N LYS A 240 30.98 -13.81 -10.86
CA LYS A 240 31.94 -14.90 -10.57
C LYS A 240 33.08 -14.93 -11.59
N ASN A 241 32.72 -14.80 -12.87
CA ASN A 241 33.67 -14.95 -13.97
C ASN A 241 33.97 -13.59 -14.63
N PHE A 242 33.75 -12.48 -13.94
CA PHE A 242 33.94 -11.14 -14.51
C PHE A 242 35.38 -10.91 -14.98
N ASP A 243 35.56 -10.43 -16.21
CA ASP A 243 36.84 -9.86 -16.68
C ASP A 243 36.76 -8.33 -16.73
N TYR A 244 35.84 -7.81 -17.53
CA TYR A 244 35.55 -6.37 -17.64
C TYR A 244 34.15 -6.15 -18.20
N SER A 245 33.69 -4.91 -18.18
CA SER A 245 32.55 -4.48 -18.98
C SER A 245 32.94 -3.40 -19.96
N ILE A 246 32.16 -3.26 -21.02
CA ILE A 246 32.18 -2.10 -21.89
C ILE A 246 30.93 -1.29 -21.58
N VAL A 247 31.11 0.00 -21.26
CA VAL A 247 30.01 0.93 -20.98
C VAL A 247 29.97 1.99 -22.06
N ASN A 248 28.76 2.22 -22.57
CA ASN A 248 28.43 3.29 -23.51
C ASN A 248 27.27 4.09 -22.93
N GLY A 249 27.39 5.42 -22.84
CA GLY A 249 26.32 6.27 -22.33
C GLY A 249 26.83 7.43 -21.49
N ASN A 250 25.96 7.96 -20.64
CA ASN A 250 26.17 9.17 -19.87
C ASN A 250 27.22 9.03 -18.74
N SER A 251 27.52 7.79 -18.31
CA SER A 251 28.60 7.53 -17.35
C SER A 251 29.96 7.31 -18.01
N ALA A 252 30.00 7.06 -19.32
CA ALA A 252 31.24 6.83 -20.06
C ALA A 252 31.85 8.15 -20.55
N LYS A 253 33.18 8.30 -20.44
CA LYS A 253 33.89 9.49 -20.97
C LYS A 253 34.07 9.45 -22.48
N PHE A 254 34.08 8.26 -23.06
CA PHE A 254 34.26 8.01 -24.49
C PHE A 254 33.55 6.70 -24.87
N LYS A 255 33.33 6.51 -26.17
CA LYS A 255 32.66 5.31 -26.70
C LYS A 255 33.47 4.04 -26.39
N ASN A 256 32.77 2.97 -26.04
CA ASN A 256 33.33 1.68 -25.68
C ASN A 256 34.33 1.73 -24.51
N MET A 257 34.02 2.51 -23.48
CA MET A 257 34.88 2.63 -22.30
C MET A 257 34.91 1.32 -21.52
N ARG A 258 36.10 0.71 -21.39
CA ARG A 258 36.32 -0.46 -20.53
C ARG A 258 36.20 -0.05 -19.07
N CYS A 259 35.31 -0.73 -18.34
CA CYS A 259 34.98 -0.44 -16.96
C CYS A 259 35.14 -1.68 -16.08
N GLY A 260 35.46 -1.45 -14.81
CA GLY A 260 35.44 -2.49 -13.77
C GLY A 260 34.11 -2.51 -13.01
N LEU A 261 33.99 -3.46 -12.09
CA LEU A 261 32.80 -3.66 -11.25
C LEU A 261 32.36 -2.44 -10.44
N LYS A 262 33.30 -1.56 -10.05
CA LYS A 262 33.02 -0.38 -9.22
C LYS A 262 32.53 0.85 -10.01
N HIS A 263 32.48 0.77 -11.34
CA HIS A 263 32.04 1.89 -12.17
C HIS A 263 30.56 2.19 -11.89
N VAL A 264 30.26 3.45 -11.53
CA VAL A 264 28.91 3.93 -11.22
C VAL A 264 28.17 4.21 -12.53
N LEU A 265 27.00 3.61 -12.68
CA LEU A 265 26.16 3.73 -13.87
C LEU A 265 25.25 4.95 -13.80
N LYS A 266 24.83 5.43 -14.96
CA LYS A 266 23.84 6.51 -15.13
C LYS A 266 22.69 6.03 -16.01
N ASP A 267 21.58 6.79 -15.94
CA ASP A 267 20.39 6.50 -16.75
C ASP A 267 20.74 6.43 -18.24
N ASP A 268 20.13 5.43 -18.89
CA ASP A 268 20.29 5.06 -20.30
C ASP A 268 21.68 4.55 -20.73
N ASP A 269 22.56 4.20 -19.79
CA ASP A 269 23.79 3.49 -20.13
C ASP A 269 23.50 2.11 -20.74
N ILE A 270 24.38 1.69 -21.64
CA ILE A 270 24.44 0.37 -22.24
C ILE A 270 25.68 -0.34 -21.70
N VAL A 271 25.49 -1.52 -21.10
CA VAL A 271 26.56 -2.32 -20.49
C VAL A 271 26.67 -3.68 -21.19
N GLU A 272 27.86 -3.96 -21.69
CA GLU A 272 28.24 -5.24 -22.27
C GLU A 272 29.22 -5.95 -21.34
N PHE A 273 28.87 -7.14 -20.86
CA PHE A 273 29.71 -7.92 -19.95
C PHE A 273 30.67 -8.83 -20.72
N HIS A 274 31.95 -8.79 -20.37
CA HIS A 274 32.96 -9.73 -20.81
C HIS A 274 33.39 -10.60 -19.64
N ILE A 275 33.29 -11.91 -19.86
CA ILE A 275 33.46 -12.94 -18.85
C ILE A 275 34.69 -13.77 -19.22
N LYS A 276 35.51 -14.14 -18.23
CA LYS A 276 36.62 -15.07 -18.39
C LYS A 276 36.06 -16.44 -18.78
N LYS A 277 36.63 -17.02 -19.84
CA LYS A 277 36.33 -18.41 -20.24
C LYS A 277 36.88 -19.39 -19.22
#